data_AF-A0A940P669-F1
#
_entry.id   AF-A0A940P669-F1
#
_cell.length_a   1.000
_cell.length_b   1.000
_cell.length_c   1.000
_cell.angle_alpha   90.00
_cell.angle_beta   90.00
_cell.angle_gamma   90.00
#
_symmetry.space_group_name_H-M   'P 1'
#
loop_
_entity.id
_entity.type
_entity.pdbx_description
1 polymer ?
#
loop_
_entity_poly.entity_id
_entity_poly.type
_entity_poly.pdbx_seq_one_letter_code
_entity_poly.pdbx_strand_id
1 'polypeptide(L)'
;MADKEHTGELSINSYFDEGLADGTEPNNPFEVLEPEQPKKKKKVVRRNTVKRKRILVILCILLVLVLAAVIFIFIQRLRNNGQRYAKLYSENINKQISTAQKAAGIAPKDRSSFSTLNNIYSSYQGIAESSKTCRVQGIKLPEWAIFLNTDADELTNVTYYNYELLEKNIFGTERKAYIDPKQVPDGSAPDAVELVLDLEPYRIQYLQGKTELREYRYCYEDGDTDEVVAYVITAVWDENGKMSIFDTRRNYIGTLLASPEV
;
A
#
# COMPACT_ATOMS: atom_id res chain seq x y z
N MET A 1 92.92 -26.08 51.12
CA MET A 1 92.30 -25.42 52.29
C MET A 1 91.01 -24.81 51.80
N ALA A 2 89.91 -25.15 52.47
CA ALA A 2 88.58 -24.65 52.18
C ALA A 2 88.38 -23.23 52.72
N ASP A 3 87.33 -22.58 52.20
CA ASP A 3 86.58 -21.38 52.62
C ASP A 3 86.57 -20.34 51.49
N LYS A 4 85.43 -19.90 50.91
CA LYS A 4 84.04 -19.80 51.36
C LYS A 4 83.08 -19.77 50.17
N GLU A 5 81.86 -20.25 50.38
CA GLU A 5 80.68 -19.95 49.56
C GLU A 5 80.33 -18.45 49.60
N HIS A 6 79.88 -17.91 48.47
CA HIS A 6 78.92 -16.83 48.44
C HIS A 6 77.93 -17.08 47.30
N THR A 7 76.75 -17.56 47.67
CA THR A 7 75.53 -17.53 46.85
C THR A 7 75.02 -16.10 46.80
N GLY A 8 74.88 -15.56 45.59
CA GLY A 8 74.18 -14.32 45.29
C GLY A 8 73.38 -14.53 44.01
N GLU A 9 72.06 -14.61 44.18
CA GLU A 9 71.05 -14.84 43.17
C GLU A 9 71.11 -13.79 42.04
N LEU A 10 71.19 -14.26 40.79
CA LEU A 10 70.91 -13.43 39.62
C LEU A 10 69.38 -13.38 39.45
N SER A 11 68.82 -12.20 39.63
CA SER A 11 67.38 -11.98 39.51
C SER A 11 66.94 -12.10 38.05
N ILE A 12 65.76 -12.68 37.85
CA ILE A 12 65.19 -13.11 36.57
C ILE A 12 64.92 -11.94 35.59
N ASN A 13 65.06 -10.69 36.06
CA ASN A 13 64.81 -9.48 35.28
C ASN A 13 66.00 -9.07 34.41
N SER A 14 67.21 -9.61 34.61
CA SER A 14 68.36 -9.33 33.73
C SER A 14 68.44 -10.25 32.50
N TYR A 15 67.58 -11.29 32.41
CA TYR A 15 67.59 -12.24 31.30
C TYR A 15 66.61 -11.88 30.16
N PHE A 16 65.67 -10.96 30.41
CA PHE A 16 64.64 -10.59 29.43
C PHE A 16 64.95 -9.31 28.63
N ASP A 17 65.99 -8.55 29.00
CA ASP A 17 66.31 -7.26 28.35
C ASP A 17 67.47 -7.30 27.33
N GLU A 18 68.13 -8.45 27.10
CA GLU A 18 69.24 -8.57 26.12
C GLU A 18 69.00 -9.54 24.94
N GLY A 19 67.75 -9.93 24.69
CA GLY A 19 67.35 -10.79 23.56
C GLY A 19 66.73 -10.06 22.35
N LEU A 20 66.91 -8.74 22.24
CA LEU A 20 66.34 -7.90 21.17
C LEU A 20 67.44 -7.27 20.29
N ALA A 21 68.07 -8.08 19.44
CA ALA A 21 68.69 -7.62 18.19
C ALA A 21 69.05 -8.84 17.32
N ASP A 22 68.72 -8.80 16.02
CA ASP A 22 69.14 -9.71 14.93
C ASP A 22 68.29 -10.96 14.63
N GLY A 23 67.90 -11.80 15.59
CA GLY A 23 66.95 -12.89 15.30
C GLY A 23 67.40 -13.94 14.26
N THR A 24 68.71 -14.10 14.03
CA THR A 24 69.26 -15.29 13.38
C THR A 24 69.82 -16.26 14.42
N GLU A 25 69.22 -17.45 14.55
CA GLU A 25 69.79 -18.53 15.36
C GLU A 25 70.96 -19.20 14.61
N PRO A 26 72.08 -19.52 15.30
CA PRO A 26 73.23 -20.16 14.69
C PRO A 26 72.94 -21.61 14.29
N ASN A 27 73.27 -21.92 13.04
CA ASN A 27 73.09 -23.19 12.35
C ASN A 27 73.82 -24.35 13.08
N ASN A 28 73.08 -25.32 13.63
CA ASN A 28 73.66 -26.49 14.31
C ASN A 28 74.14 -27.54 13.27
N PRO A 29 75.44 -27.89 13.17
CA PRO A 29 76.00 -28.66 12.06
C PRO A 29 75.77 -30.18 12.11
N PHE A 30 74.88 -30.70 12.96
CA PHE A 30 74.73 -32.15 13.17
C PHE A 30 73.30 -32.70 13.20
N GLU A 31 72.27 -31.98 12.75
CA GLU A 31 70.93 -32.58 12.62
C GLU A 31 70.74 -33.26 11.26
N VAL A 32 70.67 -34.59 11.33
CA VAL A 32 70.56 -35.56 10.23
C VAL A 32 69.21 -35.40 9.50
N LEU A 33 69.26 -35.24 8.18
CA LEU A 33 68.11 -35.17 7.29
C LEU A 33 67.33 -36.50 7.26
N GLU A 34 66.16 -36.54 7.90
CA GLU A 34 65.16 -37.59 7.64
C GLU A 34 64.38 -37.31 6.35
N PRO A 35 64.05 -38.34 5.53
CA PRO A 35 63.46 -38.15 4.22
C PRO A 35 62.00 -37.65 4.26
N GLU A 36 61.69 -36.72 3.35
CA GLU A 36 60.39 -36.07 3.19
C GLU A 36 59.21 -37.08 3.10
N GLN A 37 58.23 -36.93 3.99
CA GLN A 37 56.90 -37.48 3.77
C GLN A 37 56.10 -36.63 2.76
N PRO A 38 55.32 -37.24 1.85
CA PRO A 38 54.62 -36.49 0.81
C PRO A 38 53.55 -35.59 1.42
N LYS A 39 53.74 -34.27 1.27
CA LYS A 39 52.75 -33.24 1.60
C LYS A 39 51.44 -33.53 0.86
N LYS A 40 50.39 -33.89 1.62
CA LYS A 40 49.00 -33.84 1.12
C LYS A 40 48.72 -32.41 0.63
N LYS A 41 48.59 -32.23 -0.68
CA LYS A 41 48.06 -31.01 -1.29
C LYS A 41 46.64 -30.78 -0.74
N LYS A 42 46.49 -29.88 0.23
CA LYS A 42 45.17 -29.34 0.62
C LYS A 42 44.59 -28.63 -0.60
N LYS A 43 43.52 -29.20 -1.16
CA LYS A 43 42.66 -28.54 -2.16
C LYS A 43 42.20 -27.19 -1.60
N VAL A 44 42.72 -26.10 -2.14
CA VAL A 44 42.07 -24.79 -2.04
C VAL A 44 40.92 -24.80 -3.05
N VAL A 45 39.76 -25.28 -2.63
CA VAL A 45 38.52 -25.12 -3.42
C VAL A 45 37.39 -24.81 -2.45
N ARG A 46 36.62 -23.76 -2.80
CA ARG A 46 35.33 -23.33 -2.22
C ARG A 46 35.36 -22.24 -1.14
N ARG A 47 35.77 -21.02 -1.51
CA ARG A 47 35.24 -19.79 -0.87
C ARG A 47 34.29 -18.97 -1.77
N ASN A 48 34.34 -19.14 -3.10
CA ASN A 48 33.46 -18.39 -4.02
C ASN A 48 32.06 -18.99 -4.21
N THR A 49 31.83 -20.25 -3.82
CA THR A 49 30.52 -20.90 -4.01
C THR A 49 29.48 -20.47 -2.97
N VAL A 50 29.90 -20.11 -1.74
CA VAL A 50 28.96 -19.74 -0.67
C VAL A 50 28.41 -18.32 -0.87
N LYS A 51 29.27 -17.37 -1.29
CA LYS A 51 28.83 -16.00 -1.63
C LYS A 51 27.90 -15.98 -2.85
N ARG A 52 28.22 -16.73 -3.92
CA ARG A 52 27.33 -16.86 -5.08
C ARG A 52 25.99 -17.50 -4.73
N LYS A 53 25.97 -18.58 -3.93
CA LYS A 53 24.72 -19.20 -3.48
C LYS A 53 23.87 -18.26 -2.62
N ARG A 54 24.47 -17.47 -1.74
CA ARG A 54 23.75 -16.46 -0.94
C ARG A 54 23.17 -15.34 -1.80
N ILE A 55 23.93 -14.82 -2.77
CA ILE A 55 23.43 -13.81 -3.72
C ILE A 55 22.28 -14.38 -4.54
N LEU A 56 22.39 -15.62 -5.03
CA LEU A 56 21.31 -16.28 -5.78
C LEU A 56 20.05 -16.49 -4.95
N VAL A 57 20.20 -16.85 -3.68
CA VAL A 57 19.08 -16.98 -2.73
C VAL A 57 18.42 -15.62 -2.47
N ILE A 58 19.21 -14.57 -2.24
CA ILE A 58 18.67 -13.19 -2.07
C ILE A 58 17.93 -12.76 -3.33
N LEU A 59 18.49 -13.00 -4.52
CA LEU A 59 17.87 -12.62 -5.79
C LEU A 59 16.58 -13.40 -6.05
N CYS A 60 16.53 -14.69 -5.70
CA CYS A 60 15.30 -15.48 -5.73
C CYS A 60 14.24 -14.95 -4.76
N ILE A 61 14.61 -14.60 -3.53
CA ILE A 61 13.66 -14.01 -2.55
C ILE A 61 13.11 -12.68 -3.07
N LEU A 62 13.98 -11.83 -3.64
CA LEU A 62 13.60 -10.54 -4.20
C LEU A 62 12.66 -10.71 -5.40
N LEU A 63 12.91 -11.69 -6.27
CA LEU A 63 12.03 -12.04 -7.38
C LEU A 63 10.65 -12.51 -6.90
N VAL A 64 10.60 -13.39 -5.90
CA VAL A 64 9.33 -13.88 -5.32
C VAL A 64 8.57 -12.73 -4.65
N LEU A 65 9.25 -11.82 -3.94
CA LEU A 65 8.63 -10.62 -3.36
C LEU A 65 8.06 -9.69 -4.43
N VAL A 66 8.79 -9.46 -5.52
CA VAL A 66 8.29 -8.65 -6.65
C VAL A 66 7.09 -9.33 -7.30
N LEU A 67 7.14 -10.65 -7.51
CA LEU A 67 6.01 -11.39 -8.08
C LEU A 67 4.79 -11.35 -7.16
N ALA A 68 4.98 -11.52 -5.85
CA ALA A 68 3.93 -11.41 -4.85
C ALA A 68 3.34 -9.99 -4.80
N ALA A 69 4.16 -8.94 -4.91
CA ALA A 69 3.70 -7.56 -5.00
C ALA A 69 2.88 -7.31 -6.27
N VAL A 70 3.33 -7.82 -7.43
CA VAL A 70 2.56 -7.72 -8.69
C VAL A 70 1.23 -8.45 -8.58
N ILE A 71 1.21 -9.66 -8.03
CA ILE A 71 -0.01 -10.44 -7.79
C ILE A 71 -0.92 -9.71 -6.81
N PHE A 72 -0.39 -9.15 -5.73
CA PHE A 72 -1.15 -8.38 -4.75
C PHE A 72 -1.80 -7.14 -5.37
N ILE A 73 -1.07 -6.38 -6.19
CA ILE A 73 -1.60 -5.25 -6.96
C ILE A 73 -2.69 -5.73 -7.93
N PHE A 74 -2.49 -6.86 -8.59
CA PHE A 74 -3.47 -7.44 -9.52
C PHE A 74 -4.76 -7.89 -8.80
N ILE A 75 -4.63 -8.51 -7.62
CA ILE A 75 -5.75 -8.94 -6.78
C ILE A 75 -6.51 -7.73 -6.22
N GLN A 76 -5.81 -6.69 -5.77
CA GLN A 76 -6.41 -5.42 -5.37
C GLN A 76 -7.23 -4.82 -6.51
N ARG A 77 -6.67 -4.78 -7.74
CA ARG A 77 -7.40 -4.31 -8.94
C ARG A 77 -8.59 -5.19 -9.33
N LEU A 78 -8.56 -6.48 -9.03
CA LEU A 78 -9.66 -7.42 -9.32
C LEU A 78 -10.79 -7.38 -8.27
N ARG A 79 -10.54 -6.87 -7.06
CA ARG A 79 -11.52 -6.92 -5.97
C ARG A 79 -12.72 -6.00 -6.17
N ASN A 80 -12.57 -4.87 -6.87
CA ASN A 80 -13.63 -3.88 -7.02
C ASN A 80 -13.69 -3.28 -8.44
N ASN A 81 -14.16 -4.06 -9.41
CA ASN A 81 -14.31 -3.62 -10.81
C ASN A 81 -15.37 -2.50 -11.01
N GLY A 82 -16.08 -2.09 -9.95
CA GLY A 82 -17.18 -1.13 -10.05
C GLY A 82 -16.75 0.24 -10.61
N GLN A 83 -15.60 0.77 -10.19
CA GLN A 83 -15.07 2.03 -10.74
C GLN A 83 -14.80 1.94 -12.24
N ARG A 84 -14.23 0.80 -12.68
CA ARG A 84 -13.98 0.54 -14.11
C ARG A 84 -15.29 0.49 -14.90
N TYR A 85 -16.31 -0.21 -14.41
CA TYR A 85 -17.61 -0.24 -15.07
C TYR A 85 -18.24 1.15 -15.12
N ALA A 86 -18.16 1.93 -14.05
CA ALA A 86 -18.65 3.30 -14.02
C ALA A 86 -17.96 4.18 -15.06
N LYS A 87 -16.63 4.05 -15.20
CA LYS A 87 -15.86 4.73 -16.25
C LYS A 87 -16.29 4.32 -17.66
N LEU A 88 -16.52 3.03 -17.90
CA LEU A 88 -16.99 2.54 -19.21
C LEU A 88 -18.41 3.04 -19.56
N TYR A 89 -19.29 3.14 -18.56
CA TYR A 89 -20.59 3.79 -18.74
C TYR A 89 -20.41 5.28 -19.03
N SER A 90 -19.53 5.99 -18.31
CA SER A 90 -19.37 7.43 -18.46
C SER A 90 -18.79 7.86 -19.80
N GLU A 91 -17.93 7.03 -20.41
CA GLU A 91 -17.44 7.20 -21.79
C GLU A 91 -18.56 7.16 -22.85
N ASN A 92 -19.77 6.76 -22.45
CA ASN A 92 -20.96 6.68 -23.29
C ASN A 92 -22.10 7.58 -22.80
N ILE A 93 -21.81 8.58 -21.95
CA ILE A 93 -22.73 9.71 -21.71
C ILE A 93 -23.03 10.38 -23.05
N ASN A 94 -24.27 10.85 -23.20
CA ASN A 94 -24.88 11.35 -24.43
C ASN A 94 -25.14 10.29 -25.52
N LYS A 95 -25.16 9.01 -25.16
CA LYS A 95 -25.53 7.92 -26.04
C LYS A 95 -26.66 7.12 -25.42
N GLN A 96 -27.33 6.32 -26.25
CA GLN A 96 -28.35 5.39 -25.76
C GLN A 96 -27.76 4.44 -24.70
N ILE A 97 -28.52 4.20 -23.63
CA ILE A 97 -28.15 3.30 -22.53
C ILE A 97 -27.76 1.89 -23.02
N SER A 98 -28.38 1.41 -24.10
CA SER A 98 -28.06 0.13 -24.73
C SER A 98 -26.63 0.06 -25.28
N THR A 99 -26.07 1.18 -25.75
CA THR A 99 -24.68 1.29 -26.21
C THR A 99 -23.73 1.28 -25.03
N ALA A 100 -24.06 2.04 -23.98
CA ALA A 100 -23.28 2.10 -22.75
C ALA A 100 -23.22 0.72 -22.05
N GLN A 101 -24.34 -0.01 -22.02
CA GLN A 101 -24.42 -1.38 -21.52
C GLN A 101 -23.47 -2.33 -22.26
N LYS A 102 -23.47 -2.29 -23.59
CA LYS A 102 -22.58 -3.12 -24.41
C LYS A 102 -21.10 -2.82 -24.14
N ALA A 103 -20.75 -1.55 -23.97
CA ALA A 103 -19.38 -1.13 -23.66
C ALA A 103 -18.93 -1.55 -22.26
N ALA A 104 -19.80 -1.37 -21.25
CA ALA A 104 -19.50 -1.75 -19.87
C ALA A 104 -19.47 -3.26 -19.65
N GLY A 105 -20.19 -4.04 -20.48
CA GLY A 105 -20.25 -5.50 -20.36
C GLY A 105 -21.06 -5.99 -19.16
N ILE A 106 -21.87 -5.12 -18.56
CA ILE A 106 -22.79 -5.41 -17.46
C ILE A 106 -24.14 -4.78 -17.77
N ALA A 107 -25.21 -5.53 -17.53
CA ALA A 107 -26.58 -5.06 -17.75
C ALA A 107 -27.06 -4.29 -16.51
N PRO A 108 -27.53 -3.04 -16.65
CA PRO A 108 -28.22 -2.38 -15.55
C PRO A 108 -29.58 -3.04 -15.33
N LYS A 109 -30.03 -3.03 -14.08
CA LYS A 109 -31.37 -3.44 -13.66
C LYS A 109 -32.19 -2.18 -13.39
N ASP A 110 -33.51 -2.28 -13.50
CA ASP A 110 -34.41 -1.16 -13.14
C ASP A 110 -34.44 -0.92 -11.63
N ARG A 111 -34.14 -1.95 -10.83
CA ARG A 111 -34.14 -1.90 -9.36
C ARG A 111 -32.97 -2.67 -8.76
N SER A 112 -32.49 -2.17 -7.62
CA SER A 112 -31.47 -2.87 -6.84
C SER A 112 -32.05 -4.14 -6.21
N SER A 113 -31.21 -5.17 -6.08
CA SER A 113 -31.54 -6.34 -5.27
C SER A 113 -31.56 -6.03 -3.77
N PHE A 114 -31.10 -4.84 -3.36
CA PHE A 114 -31.03 -4.39 -1.97
C PHE A 114 -32.09 -3.32 -1.73
N SER A 115 -33.09 -3.65 -0.90
CA SER A 115 -34.23 -2.77 -0.61
C SER A 115 -33.82 -1.41 -0.06
N THR A 116 -32.77 -1.35 0.76
CA THR A 116 -32.24 -0.09 1.30
C THR A 116 -31.84 0.89 0.20
N LEU A 117 -31.17 0.44 -0.86
CA LEU A 117 -30.78 1.32 -1.97
C LEU A 117 -32.00 1.84 -2.73
N ASN A 118 -33.02 1.01 -2.91
CA ASN A 118 -34.29 1.41 -3.53
C ASN A 118 -35.04 2.48 -2.70
N ASN A 119 -34.87 2.49 -1.38
CA ASN A 119 -35.54 3.44 -0.49
C ASN A 119 -34.77 4.76 -0.37
N ILE A 120 -33.44 4.71 -0.39
CA ILE A 120 -32.58 5.90 -0.27
C ILE A 120 -32.52 6.67 -1.59
N TYR A 121 -32.45 5.97 -2.72
CA TYR A 121 -32.29 6.57 -4.03
C TYR A 121 -33.55 6.30 -4.87
N SER A 122 -34.45 7.28 -4.94
CA SER A 122 -35.75 7.13 -5.61
C SER A 122 -35.75 7.51 -7.10
N SER A 123 -34.67 8.07 -7.63
CA SER A 123 -34.68 8.79 -8.92
C SER A 123 -33.70 8.29 -9.99
N TYR A 124 -33.14 7.09 -9.84
CA TYR A 124 -32.31 6.48 -10.89
C TYR A 124 -33.14 5.70 -11.91
N GLN A 125 -32.67 5.60 -13.15
CA GLN A 125 -33.34 4.84 -14.23
C GLN A 125 -32.72 3.46 -14.45
N GLY A 126 -31.48 3.26 -14.01
CA GLY A 126 -30.86 1.94 -13.99
C GLY A 126 -29.80 1.82 -12.89
N ILE A 127 -29.56 0.59 -12.45
CA ILE A 127 -28.51 0.28 -11.47
C ILE A 127 -27.72 -0.96 -11.87
N ALA A 128 -26.40 -0.85 -11.86
CA ALA A 128 -25.49 -2.00 -11.88
C ALA A 128 -24.85 -2.12 -10.50
N GLU A 129 -24.77 -3.33 -9.95
CA GLU A 129 -24.33 -3.54 -8.56
C GLU A 129 -23.45 -4.78 -8.44
N SER A 130 -22.60 -4.82 -7.42
CA SER A 130 -21.78 -5.99 -7.10
C SER A 130 -22.66 -7.19 -6.75
N SER A 131 -22.24 -8.38 -7.18
CA SER A 131 -22.82 -9.64 -6.68
C SER A 131 -22.33 -9.98 -5.27
N LYS A 132 -21.21 -9.40 -4.84
CA LYS A 132 -20.69 -9.50 -3.49
C LYS A 132 -21.32 -8.45 -2.59
N THR A 133 -21.34 -8.74 -1.30
CA THR A 133 -22.07 -7.95 -0.32
C THR A 133 -21.20 -7.59 0.85
N CYS A 134 -21.34 -6.37 1.36
CA CYS A 134 -20.76 -5.91 2.61
C CYS A 134 -21.86 -5.59 3.63
N ARG A 135 -21.48 -5.37 4.89
CA ARG A 135 -22.41 -4.89 5.92
C ARG A 135 -21.96 -3.57 6.51
N VAL A 136 -22.80 -2.56 6.41
CA VAL A 136 -22.56 -1.24 7.00
C VAL A 136 -23.53 -1.05 8.16
N GLN A 137 -23.04 -1.07 9.40
CA GLN A 137 -23.87 -0.96 10.63
C GLN A 137 -25.09 -1.90 10.63
N GLY A 138 -24.86 -3.17 10.26
CA GLY A 138 -25.91 -4.19 10.21
C GLY A 138 -26.76 -4.20 8.93
N ILE A 139 -26.70 -3.14 8.12
CA ILE A 139 -27.39 -3.05 6.82
C ILE A 139 -26.58 -3.80 5.77
N LYS A 140 -27.21 -4.77 5.10
CA LYS A 140 -26.59 -5.50 4.00
C LYS A 140 -26.67 -4.68 2.70
N LEU A 141 -25.53 -4.42 2.07
CA LEU A 141 -25.39 -3.65 0.84
C LEU A 141 -24.53 -4.43 -0.17
N PRO A 142 -24.57 -4.10 -1.48
CA PRO A 142 -23.54 -4.58 -2.39
C PRO A 142 -22.21 -3.90 -2.05
N GLU A 143 -21.07 -4.53 -2.33
CA GLU A 143 -19.76 -3.87 -2.14
C GLU A 143 -19.67 -2.53 -2.90
N TRP A 144 -20.32 -2.46 -4.06
CA TRP A 144 -20.43 -1.25 -4.86
C TRP A 144 -21.73 -1.21 -5.65
N ALA A 145 -22.15 0.00 -6.04
CA ALA A 145 -23.28 0.24 -6.93
C ALA A 145 -22.98 1.38 -7.91
N ILE A 146 -23.58 1.33 -9.09
CA ILE A 146 -23.51 2.32 -10.16
C ILE A 146 -24.94 2.68 -10.51
N PHE A 147 -25.33 3.91 -10.23
CA PHE A 147 -26.62 4.49 -10.58
C PHE A 147 -26.49 5.21 -11.91
N LEU A 148 -27.39 4.89 -12.83
CA LEU A 148 -27.47 5.45 -14.16
C LEU A 148 -28.73 6.29 -14.26
N ASN A 149 -28.58 7.52 -14.74
CA ASN A 149 -29.72 8.37 -15.05
C ASN A 149 -29.79 8.63 -16.55
N THR A 150 -31.01 8.69 -17.07
CA THR A 150 -31.26 8.88 -18.50
C THR A 150 -32.29 9.96 -18.76
N ASP A 151 -32.15 10.66 -19.88
CA ASP A 151 -33.19 11.48 -20.49
C ASP A 151 -33.56 10.89 -21.85
N ALA A 152 -34.82 10.53 -22.07
CA ALA A 152 -35.30 9.85 -23.29
C ALA A 152 -34.38 8.69 -23.77
N ASP A 153 -33.98 7.80 -22.85
CA ASP A 153 -33.05 6.67 -23.05
C ASP A 153 -31.57 7.03 -23.31
N GLU A 154 -31.23 8.31 -23.33
CA GLU A 154 -29.86 8.81 -23.42
C GLU A 154 -29.22 8.91 -22.03
N LEU A 155 -28.04 8.32 -21.84
CA LEU A 155 -27.33 8.35 -20.57
C LEU A 155 -26.80 9.76 -20.26
N THR A 156 -27.23 10.34 -19.14
CA THR A 156 -26.87 11.71 -18.74
C THR A 156 -25.93 11.75 -17.53
N ASN A 157 -26.07 10.80 -16.60
CA ASN A 157 -25.29 10.78 -15.36
C ASN A 157 -24.94 9.34 -14.98
N VAL A 158 -23.70 9.14 -14.52
CA VAL A 158 -23.22 7.89 -13.94
C VAL A 158 -22.68 8.19 -12.56
N THR A 159 -23.28 7.62 -11.52
CA THR A 159 -22.82 7.79 -10.14
C THR A 159 -22.45 6.43 -9.54
N TYR A 160 -21.18 6.26 -9.21
CA TYR A 160 -20.61 5.11 -8.52
C TYR A 160 -20.54 5.36 -7.01
N TYR A 161 -20.78 4.31 -6.23
CA TYR A 161 -20.52 4.24 -4.79
C TYR A 161 -19.74 2.98 -4.41
N ASN A 162 -18.76 3.13 -3.52
CA ASN A 162 -18.00 2.06 -2.90
C ASN A 162 -18.42 1.87 -1.44
N TYR A 163 -19.39 1.00 -1.18
CA TYR A 163 -19.91 0.76 0.17
C TYR A 163 -18.97 -0.13 1.00
N GLU A 164 -18.07 -0.91 0.38
CA GLU A 164 -17.06 -1.71 1.08
C GLU A 164 -16.19 -0.84 2.01
N LEU A 165 -15.90 0.41 1.62
CA LEU A 165 -15.14 1.35 2.45
C LEU A 165 -15.80 1.67 3.80
N LEU A 166 -17.13 1.53 3.88
CA LEU A 166 -17.89 1.84 5.08
C LEU A 166 -18.13 0.61 5.97
N GLU A 167 -17.70 -0.58 5.54
CA GLU A 167 -17.95 -1.84 6.27
C GLU A 167 -17.24 -1.88 7.62
N LYS A 168 -15.97 -1.45 7.66
CA LYS A 168 -15.19 -1.39 8.90
C LYS A 168 -15.57 -0.20 9.76
N ASN A 169 -15.70 0.97 9.12
CA ASN A 169 -15.95 2.23 9.79
C ASN A 169 -16.83 3.12 8.90
N ILE A 170 -17.98 3.55 9.42
CA ILE A 170 -18.95 4.36 8.69
C ILE A 170 -18.46 5.76 8.33
N PHE A 171 -17.41 6.23 9.00
CA PHE A 171 -16.80 7.52 8.74
C PHE A 171 -15.86 7.48 7.54
N GLY A 172 -15.54 6.28 7.04
CA GLY A 172 -14.66 6.05 5.90
C GLY A 172 -13.32 5.47 6.33
N THR A 173 -12.29 5.71 5.52
CA THR A 173 -10.96 5.12 5.72
C THR A 173 -10.25 5.74 6.92
N GLU A 174 -9.72 4.92 7.83
CA GLU A 174 -8.97 5.41 8.98
C GLU A 174 -7.58 5.92 8.57
N ARG A 175 -7.22 7.09 9.08
CA ARG A 175 -5.94 7.76 8.88
C ARG A 175 -5.36 8.17 10.22
N LYS A 176 -4.06 8.43 10.22
CA LYS A 176 -3.32 8.79 11.45
C LYS A 176 -3.47 10.26 11.82
N ALA A 177 -3.82 11.11 10.85
CA ALA A 177 -3.88 12.55 10.99
C ALA A 177 -4.72 13.15 9.86
N TYR A 178 -4.98 14.45 9.98
CA TYR A 178 -5.57 15.28 8.94
C TYR A 178 -4.78 15.20 7.62
N ILE A 179 -5.51 15.14 6.51
CA ILE A 179 -4.97 15.21 5.16
C ILE A 179 -5.32 16.59 4.59
N ASP A 180 -4.31 17.39 4.28
CA ASP A 180 -4.48 18.70 3.62
C ASP A 180 -4.64 18.51 2.11
N PRO A 181 -5.81 18.83 1.51
CA PRO A 181 -6.04 18.70 0.08
C PRO A 181 -5.10 19.55 -0.77
N LYS A 182 -4.49 20.61 -0.22
CA LYS A 182 -3.55 21.49 -0.94
C LYS A 182 -2.21 20.81 -1.27
N GLN A 183 -1.94 19.64 -0.71
CA GLN A 183 -0.79 18.83 -1.09
C GLN A 183 -0.94 18.22 -2.49
N VAL A 184 -2.17 18.15 -3.01
CA VAL A 184 -2.45 17.70 -4.37
C VAL A 184 -2.07 18.80 -5.36
N PRO A 185 -1.17 18.54 -6.33
CA PRO A 185 -0.79 19.54 -7.32
C PRO A 185 -1.97 20.02 -8.16
N ASP A 186 -1.99 21.31 -8.49
CA ASP A 186 -2.99 21.88 -9.39
C ASP A 186 -2.99 21.17 -10.75
N GLY A 187 -4.19 20.90 -11.26
CA GLY A 187 -4.38 20.19 -12.53
C GLY A 187 -4.03 18.69 -12.49
N SER A 188 -3.87 18.10 -11.29
CA SER A 188 -3.69 16.65 -11.15
C SER A 188 -4.82 15.87 -11.83
N ALA A 189 -4.44 14.82 -12.56
CA ALA A 189 -5.41 13.86 -13.08
C ALA A 189 -6.02 13.05 -11.92
N PRO A 190 -7.23 12.49 -12.08
CA PRO A 190 -7.89 11.78 -11.00
C PRO A 190 -7.06 10.67 -10.33
N ASP A 191 -6.37 9.85 -11.12
CA ASP A 191 -5.52 8.76 -10.59
C ASP A 191 -4.31 9.29 -9.79
N ALA A 192 -3.83 10.50 -10.10
CA ALA A 192 -2.75 11.15 -9.35
C ALA A 192 -3.26 11.69 -7.99
N VAL A 193 -4.51 12.17 -7.94
CA VAL A 193 -5.15 12.58 -6.68
C VAL A 193 -5.27 11.41 -5.73
N GLU A 194 -5.74 10.26 -6.20
CA GLU A 194 -5.84 9.04 -5.39
C GLU A 194 -4.50 8.61 -4.82
N LEU A 195 -3.43 8.70 -5.63
CA LEU A 195 -2.09 8.35 -5.19
C LEU A 195 -1.55 9.31 -4.13
N VAL A 196 -1.79 10.62 -4.27
CA VAL A 196 -1.31 11.64 -3.31
C VAL A 196 -2.08 11.56 -2.00
N LEU A 197 -3.41 11.41 -2.05
CA LEU A 197 -4.24 11.28 -0.87
C LEU A 197 -4.10 9.90 -0.20
N ASP A 198 -3.60 8.92 -0.95
CA ASP A 198 -3.63 7.49 -0.59
C ASP A 198 -5.06 7.06 -0.21
N LEU A 199 -6.09 7.51 -0.92
CA LEU A 199 -7.49 7.21 -0.59
C LEU A 199 -8.24 6.68 -1.81
N GLU A 200 -9.04 5.63 -1.61
CA GLU A 200 -9.98 5.17 -2.61
C GLU A 200 -11.25 6.04 -2.61
N PRO A 201 -11.83 6.37 -3.77
CA PRO A 201 -13.04 7.17 -3.84
C PRO A 201 -14.24 6.38 -3.29
N TYR A 202 -14.95 6.99 -2.36
CA TYR A 202 -16.24 6.51 -1.88
C TYR A 202 -17.33 6.73 -2.93
N ARG A 203 -17.27 7.87 -3.63
CA ARG A 203 -18.23 8.22 -4.68
C ARG A 203 -17.50 8.78 -5.88
N ILE A 204 -17.92 8.38 -7.07
CA ILE A 204 -17.51 9.01 -8.32
C ILE A 204 -18.78 9.40 -9.08
N GLN A 205 -18.86 10.63 -9.56
CA GLN A 205 -19.97 11.10 -10.37
C GLN A 205 -19.43 11.65 -11.70
N TYR A 206 -19.99 11.15 -12.79
CA TYR A 206 -19.74 11.64 -14.15
C TYR A 206 -21.01 12.30 -14.67
N LEU A 207 -20.91 13.57 -15.02
CA LEU A 207 -22.01 14.39 -15.50
C LEU A 207 -21.91 14.64 -17.01
N GLN A 208 -23.06 14.81 -17.65
CA GLN A 208 -23.17 15.47 -18.94
C GLN A 208 -22.44 16.83 -18.87
N GLY A 209 -21.57 17.09 -19.86
CA GLY A 209 -20.58 18.17 -19.79
C GLY A 209 -19.17 17.71 -19.39
N LYS A 210 -18.92 16.41 -19.22
CA LYS A 210 -17.60 15.85 -18.85
C LYS A 210 -17.08 16.32 -17.48
N THR A 211 -17.96 16.81 -16.63
CA THR A 211 -17.58 17.09 -15.24
C THR A 211 -17.46 15.77 -14.49
N GLU A 212 -16.31 15.54 -13.86
CA GLU A 212 -16.06 14.41 -12.98
C GLU A 212 -15.93 14.92 -11.55
N LEU A 213 -16.59 14.25 -10.61
CA LEU A 213 -16.50 14.54 -9.18
C LEU A 213 -16.13 13.25 -8.44
N ARG A 214 -15.11 13.32 -7.58
CA ARG A 214 -14.72 12.23 -6.68
C ARG A 214 -14.82 12.69 -5.23
N GLU A 215 -15.46 11.88 -4.39
CA GLU A 215 -15.49 12.08 -2.95
C GLU A 215 -14.70 10.97 -2.24
N TYR A 216 -13.79 11.37 -1.37
CA TYR A 216 -12.98 10.49 -0.54
C TYR A 216 -13.41 10.67 0.91
N ARG A 217 -13.82 9.59 1.57
CA ARG A 217 -14.23 9.61 2.98
C ARG A 217 -13.13 9.05 3.85
N TYR A 218 -12.74 9.79 4.88
CA TYR A 218 -11.76 9.34 5.85
C TYR A 218 -12.05 9.89 7.24
N CYS A 219 -11.46 9.28 8.25
CA CYS A 219 -11.49 9.76 9.62
C CYS A 219 -10.14 9.56 10.31
N TYR A 220 -9.91 10.30 11.37
CA TYR A 220 -8.76 10.12 12.27
C TYR A 220 -9.17 10.48 13.71
N GLU A 221 -8.41 9.99 14.67
CA GLU A 221 -8.52 10.38 16.07
C GLU A 221 -7.70 11.65 16.30
N ASP A 222 -8.37 12.72 16.71
CA ASP A 222 -7.72 13.99 17.02
C ASP A 222 -7.04 13.89 18.39
N GLY A 223 -5.71 13.96 18.41
CA GLY A 223 -4.91 13.79 19.62
C GLY A 223 -5.09 14.89 20.67
N ASP A 224 -5.70 16.03 20.32
CA ASP A 224 -5.98 17.10 21.29
C ASP A 224 -7.31 16.89 22.02
N THR A 225 -8.26 16.18 21.40
CA THR A 225 -9.64 16.04 21.91
C THR A 225 -10.06 14.59 22.17
N ASP A 226 -9.26 13.61 21.75
CA ASP A 226 -9.58 12.18 21.70
C ASP A 226 -10.88 11.89 20.92
N GLU A 227 -11.30 12.81 20.06
CA GLU A 227 -12.49 12.66 19.22
C GLU A 227 -12.14 12.02 17.89
N VAL A 228 -13.00 11.11 17.41
CA VAL A 228 -12.93 10.66 16.02
C VAL A 228 -13.56 11.71 15.12
N VAL A 229 -12.73 12.32 14.28
CA VAL A 229 -13.15 13.36 13.34
C VAL A 229 -13.22 12.79 11.93
N ALA A 230 -14.34 12.99 11.25
CA ALA A 230 -14.57 12.54 9.88
C ALA A 230 -14.50 13.69 8.88
N TYR A 231 -13.94 13.43 7.70
CA TYR A 231 -13.80 14.38 6.61
C TYR A 231 -14.22 13.75 5.29
N VAL A 232 -14.72 14.60 4.39
CA VAL A 232 -14.90 14.27 2.97
C VAL A 232 -14.04 15.21 2.15
N ILE A 233 -13.09 14.68 1.40
CA ILE A 233 -12.34 15.42 0.39
C ILE A 233 -13.10 15.28 -0.93
N THR A 234 -13.41 16.40 -1.56
CA THR A 234 -14.09 16.45 -2.85
C THR A 234 -13.14 17.03 -3.88
N ALA A 235 -12.86 16.27 -4.94
CA ALA A 235 -12.15 16.72 -6.12
C ALA A 235 -13.12 16.81 -7.29
N VAL A 236 -13.12 17.94 -7.99
CA VAL A 236 -14.00 18.22 -9.14
C VAL A 236 -13.14 18.61 -10.33
N TRP A 237 -13.35 17.95 -11.46
CA TRP A 237 -12.79 18.31 -12.75
C TRP A 237 -13.90 18.87 -13.62
N ASP A 238 -13.72 20.10 -14.08
CA ASP A 238 -14.67 20.73 -15.01
C ASP A 238 -14.52 20.21 -16.44
N GLU A 239 -15.33 20.74 -17.36
CA GLU A 239 -15.35 20.33 -18.77
C GLU A 239 -13.99 20.53 -19.49
N ASN A 240 -13.16 21.44 -18.97
CA ASN A 240 -11.82 21.76 -19.49
C ASN A 240 -10.72 20.93 -18.80
N GLY A 241 -11.09 20.05 -17.87
CA GLY A 241 -10.16 19.28 -17.05
C GLY A 241 -9.50 20.08 -15.94
N LYS A 242 -9.96 21.31 -15.65
CA LYS A 242 -9.45 22.09 -14.52
C LYS A 242 -9.98 21.48 -13.23
N MET A 243 -9.04 21.16 -12.34
CA MET A 243 -9.34 20.56 -11.05
C MET A 243 -9.57 21.63 -9.97
N SER A 244 -10.55 21.40 -9.11
CA SER A 244 -10.72 22.06 -7.81
C SER A 244 -10.82 21.00 -6.73
N ILE A 245 -10.14 21.19 -5.60
CA ILE A 245 -10.15 20.23 -4.49
C ILE A 245 -10.34 20.96 -3.16
N PHE A 246 -11.19 20.41 -2.30
CA PHE A 246 -11.48 20.96 -0.97
C PHE A 246 -11.95 19.84 -0.05
N ASP A 247 -11.88 20.06 1.26
CA ASP A 247 -12.37 19.15 2.27
C ASP A 247 -13.54 19.74 3.05
N THR A 248 -14.32 18.87 3.69
CA THR A 248 -15.36 19.28 4.61
C THR A 248 -15.43 18.33 5.79
N ARG A 249 -15.30 18.87 7.00
CA ARG A 249 -15.54 18.11 8.24
C ARG A 249 -17.00 17.67 8.32
N ARG A 250 -17.24 16.41 8.67
CA ARG A 250 -18.57 15.82 8.86
C ARG A 250 -18.75 15.43 10.31
N ASN A 251 -19.75 16.02 10.98
CA ASN A 251 -20.07 15.69 12.35
C ASN A 251 -21.15 14.60 12.43
N TYR A 252 -20.83 13.40 11.96
CA TYR A 252 -21.79 12.29 11.92
C TYR A 252 -22.31 11.90 13.31
N ILE A 253 -21.43 11.84 14.30
CA ILE A 253 -21.79 11.52 15.69
C ILE A 253 -22.65 12.63 16.29
N GLY A 254 -22.27 13.89 16.13
CA GLY A 254 -23.10 15.01 16.59
C GLY A 254 -24.49 14.98 15.99
N THR A 255 -24.63 14.70 14.68
CA THR A 255 -25.95 14.55 14.04
C THR A 255 -26.74 13.37 14.60
N LEU A 256 -26.09 12.24 14.89
CA LEU A 256 -26.74 11.07 15.48
C LEU A 256 -27.18 11.31 16.93
N LEU A 257 -26.33 11.95 17.73
CA LEU A 257 -26.58 12.21 19.15
C LEU A 257 -27.51 13.39 19.40
N ALA A 258 -27.60 14.33 18.46
CA ALA A 258 -28.40 15.55 18.63
C ALA A 258 -29.93 15.33 18.63
N SER A 259 -30.42 14.09 18.44
CA SER A 259 -31.85 13.73 18.35
C SER A 259 -32.64 14.63 17.39
N PRO A 260 -32.93 14.21 16.15
CA PRO A 260 -33.72 15.01 15.22
C PRO A 260 -35.21 15.08 15.58
N GLU A 261 -35.66 14.43 16.66
CA GLU A 261 -37.06 14.44 17.09
C GLU A 261 -37.25 15.30 18.35
N VAL A 262 -37.58 16.57 18.12
CA VAL A 262 -38.57 17.35 18.90
C VAL A 262 -39.54 17.95 17.90
#